data_AF-A0A9D1F721-F1
#
_entry.id   AF-A0A9D1F721-F1
#
_cell.length_a   1.000
_cell.length_b   1.000
_cell.length_c   1.000
_cell.angle_alpha   90.00
_cell.angle_beta   90.00
_cell.angle_gamma   90.00
#
_symmetry.space_group_name_H-M   'P 1'
#
loop_
_entity.id
_entity.type
_entity.pdbx_description
1 polymer ?
#
loop_
_entity_poly.entity_id
_entity_poly.type
_entity_poly.pdbx_seq_one_letter_code
_entity_poly.pdbx_strand_id
1 'polypeptide(L)'
;MFFSSVVVIVNLILLILFLTLIILIILALIKYIRGKNNRNAEQTGHVHEASDTADSSVQEKRPLCEILKNLRIQNNMTQEYVAESLGITRQAVSKWETGESSPSMANLAALAKLYNIPLEDILKGMEY
;
A
#
# COMPACT_ATOMS: atom_id res chain seq x y z
N MET A 1 52.04 17.83 -19.44
CA MET A 1 51.44 17.61 -18.10
C MET A 1 50.03 18.20 -17.99
N PHE A 2 49.80 19.48 -18.32
CA PHE A 2 48.48 20.14 -18.23
C PHE A 2 47.31 19.42 -18.95
N PHE A 3 47.50 18.94 -20.18
CA PHE A 3 46.45 18.24 -20.93
C PHE A 3 45.97 16.95 -20.22
N SER A 4 46.88 16.20 -19.61
CA SER A 4 46.52 14.99 -18.88
C SER A 4 45.71 15.31 -17.62
N SER A 5 46.06 16.40 -16.92
CA SER A 5 45.31 16.86 -15.75
C SER A 5 43.90 17.30 -16.14
N VAL A 6 43.72 18.01 -17.27
CA VAL A 6 42.39 18.42 -17.76
C VAL A 6 41.53 17.21 -18.12
N VAL A 7 42.08 16.21 -18.82
CA VAL A 7 41.35 14.99 -19.18
C VAL A 7 40.92 14.21 -17.94
N VAL A 8 41.78 14.12 -16.92
CA VAL A 8 41.44 13.46 -15.65
C VAL A 8 40.30 14.19 -14.94
N ILE A 9 40.32 15.53 -14.92
CA ILE A 9 39.25 16.33 -14.31
C ILE A 9 37.91 16.12 -15.04
N VAL A 10 37.91 16.12 -16.38
CA VAL A 10 36.68 15.87 -17.16
C VAL A 10 36.11 14.47 -16.89
N ASN A 11 36.96 13.45 -16.85
CA ASN A 11 36.51 12.09 -16.53
C ASN A 11 35.96 11.97 -15.10
N LEU A 12 36.55 12.68 -14.13
CA LEU A 12 36.06 12.71 -12.75
C LEU A 12 34.68 13.36 -12.68
N ILE A 13 34.45 14.45 -13.41
CA ILE A 13 33.13 15.11 -13.49
C ILE A 13 32.09 14.16 -14.11
N LEU A 14 32.44 13.48 -15.20
CA LEU A 14 31.56 12.50 -15.84
C LEU A 14 31.25 11.31 -14.93
N LEU A 15 32.23 10.83 -14.17
CA LEU A 15 32.04 9.76 -13.19
C LEU A 15 31.10 10.19 -12.07
N ILE A 16 31.28 11.41 -11.53
CA ILE A 16 30.40 11.96 -10.49
C ILE A 16 28.97 12.09 -11.02
N LEU A 17 28.78 12.59 -12.25
CA LEU A 17 27.47 12.70 -12.89
C LEU A 17 26.81 11.33 -13.13
N PHE A 18 27.59 10.32 -13.48
CA PHE A 18 27.09 8.96 -13.63
C PHE A 18 26.70 8.33 -12.29
N LEU A 19 27.51 8.53 -11.25
CA LEU A 19 27.21 8.06 -9.89
C LEU A 19 25.96 8.74 -9.32
N THR A 20 25.79 10.05 -9.55
CA THR A 20 24.58 10.76 -9.10
C THR A 20 23.33 10.25 -9.82
N LEU A 21 23.41 9.97 -11.12
CA LEU A 21 22.33 9.37 -11.89
C LEU A 21 21.95 7.97 -11.34
N ILE A 22 22.94 7.11 -11.08
CA ILE A 22 22.73 5.79 -10.49
C ILE A 22 22.06 5.91 -9.12
N ILE A 23 22.54 6.80 -8.25
CA ILE A 23 21.95 7.04 -6.93
C ILE A 23 20.50 7.50 -7.07
N LEU A 24 20.20 8.41 -8.00
CA LEU A 24 18.82 8.84 -8.26
C LEU A 24 17.92 7.68 -8.70
N ILE A 25 18.41 6.79 -9.57
CA ILE A 25 17.68 5.60 -10.00
C ILE A 25 17.44 4.65 -8.83
N ILE A 26 18.46 4.38 -8.01
CA ILE A 26 18.33 3.53 -6.82
C ILE A 26 17.34 4.15 -5.82
N LEU A 27 17.43 5.45 -5.57
CA LEU A 27 16.50 6.16 -4.68
C LEU A 27 15.07 6.15 -5.25
N ALA A 28 14.90 6.29 -6.57
CA ALA A 28 13.60 6.20 -7.23
C ALA A 28 13.04 4.77 -7.15
N LEU A 29 13.88 3.73 -7.30
CA LEU A 29 13.50 2.33 -7.13
C LEU A 29 13.13 2.04 -5.67
N ILE A 30 13.92 2.50 -4.70
CA ILE A 30 13.58 2.40 -3.27
C ILE A 30 12.28 3.15 -3.00
N LYS A 31 12.07 4.35 -3.54
CA LYS A 31 10.82 5.12 -3.39
C LYS A 31 9.65 4.45 -4.10
N TYR A 32 9.86 3.74 -5.19
CA TYR A 32 8.83 2.98 -5.89
C TYR A 32 8.41 1.75 -5.08
N ILE A 33 9.38 1.01 -4.53
CA ILE A 33 9.14 -0.15 -3.67
C ILE A 33 8.55 0.29 -2.31
N ARG A 34 9.10 1.34 -1.71
CA ARG A 34 8.73 1.88 -0.38
C ARG A 34 7.50 2.79 -0.41
N GLY A 35 7.22 3.45 -1.54
CA GLY A 35 6.07 4.33 -1.73
C GLY A 35 4.73 3.60 -1.75
N LYS A 36 4.76 2.28 -1.91
CA LYS A 36 3.61 1.40 -1.67
C LYS A 36 3.48 0.98 -0.20
N ASN A 37 4.60 0.78 0.50
CA ASN A 37 4.62 0.32 1.90
C ASN A 37 4.38 1.44 2.92
N ASN A 38 4.71 2.69 2.60
CA ASN A 38 4.72 3.80 3.56
C ASN A 38 3.49 4.73 3.48
N ARG A 39 2.39 4.33 2.83
CA ARG A 39 1.10 5.05 2.99
C ARG A 39 0.33 4.67 4.26
N ASN A 40 0.86 3.71 5.04
CA ASN A 40 0.28 3.29 6.32
C ASN A 40 1.22 3.55 7.52
N ALA A 41 2.30 4.32 7.33
CA ALA A 41 3.32 4.54 8.37
C ALA A 41 3.66 6.03 8.59
N GLU A 42 2.75 6.92 8.23
CA GLU A 42 2.77 8.31 8.67
C GLU A 42 1.39 8.67 9.24
N GLN A 43 1.05 7.95 10.31
CA GLN A 43 0.20 8.48 11.38
C GLN A 43 0.72 7.94 12.70
N THR A 44 2.02 8.15 12.93
CA THR A 44 2.64 8.10 14.24
C THR A 44 3.18 9.49 14.55
N GLY A 45 2.46 10.20 15.42
CA GLY A 45 3.04 11.22 16.29
C GLY A 45 2.53 12.66 16.11
N HIS A 46 2.01 13.19 17.23
CA HIS A 46 1.69 14.59 17.58
C HIS A 46 0.23 15.02 17.27
N VAL A 47 -0.70 15.28 18.20
CA VAL A 47 -0.68 15.54 19.66
C VAL A 47 -2.02 15.13 20.27
N HIS A 48 -2.00 14.38 21.37
CA HIS A 48 -2.70 14.72 22.62
C HIS A 48 -2.03 13.92 23.73
N GLU A 49 -0.99 14.52 24.28
CA GLU A 49 -0.42 14.14 25.56
C GLU A 49 -1.04 15.04 26.63
N ALA A 50 -1.25 14.43 27.80
CA ALA A 50 -1.90 14.94 29.01
C ALA A 50 -3.43 14.92 29.02
N SER A 51 -3.99 13.74 29.30
CA SER A 51 -4.76 13.61 30.54
C SER A 51 -4.86 12.14 30.92
N ASP A 52 -4.33 11.85 32.09
CA ASP A 52 -4.53 10.62 32.85
C ASP A 52 -6.00 10.19 32.84
N THR A 53 -6.26 8.92 32.53
CA THR A 53 -6.97 7.95 33.39
C THR A 53 -7.40 6.73 32.58
N ALA A 54 -6.94 5.57 33.05
CA ALA A 54 -7.59 4.26 33.03
C ALA A 54 -8.76 4.01 32.04
N ASP A 55 -8.53 3.22 31.00
CA ASP A 55 -9.27 1.96 30.76
C ASP A 55 -8.58 1.12 29.68
N SER A 56 -8.30 -0.15 29.99
CA SER A 56 -7.62 -1.11 29.12
C SER A 56 -8.62 -2.12 28.59
N SER A 57 -9.39 -1.77 27.55
CA SER A 57 -10.03 -2.74 26.64
C SER A 57 -10.72 -2.07 25.44
N VAL A 58 -9.99 -1.76 24.37
CA VAL A 58 -10.63 -1.54 23.06
C VAL A 58 -9.88 -2.35 22.01
N GLN A 59 -10.39 -3.54 21.73
CA GLN A 59 -10.04 -4.28 20.52
C GLN A 59 -10.58 -3.46 19.34
N GLU A 60 -9.68 -2.90 18.53
CA GLU A 60 -10.02 -2.02 17.41
C GLU A 60 -10.67 -2.84 16.28
N LYS A 61 -12.01 -2.98 16.36
CA LYS A 61 -12.87 -3.61 15.36
C LYS A 61 -12.83 -2.82 14.06
N ARG A 62 -12.31 -3.41 12.98
CA ARG A 62 -12.31 -2.78 11.65
C ARG A 62 -13.50 -3.25 10.83
N PRO A 63 -14.30 -2.35 10.21
CA PRO A 63 -15.44 -2.75 9.40
C PRO A 63 -14.99 -3.47 8.12
N LEU A 64 -15.79 -4.43 7.65
CA LEU A 64 -15.52 -5.24 6.44
C LEU A 64 -15.14 -4.40 5.23
N CYS A 65 -15.80 -3.27 5.01
CA CYS A 65 -15.54 -2.37 3.89
C CYS A 65 -14.09 -1.87 3.87
N GLU A 66 -13.52 -1.56 5.04
CA GLU A 66 -12.12 -1.16 5.17
C GLU A 66 -11.18 -2.33 4.90
N ILE A 67 -11.52 -3.54 5.36
CA ILE A 67 -10.72 -4.74 5.09
C ILE A 67 -10.63 -5.00 3.59
N LEU A 68 -11.77 -4.97 2.88
CA LEU A 68 -11.81 -5.19 1.43
C LEU A 68 -10.98 -4.15 0.66
N LYS A 69 -11.12 -2.87 1.05
CA LYS A 69 -10.34 -1.78 0.46
C LYS A 69 -8.84 -1.95 0.73
N ASN A 70 -8.47 -2.33 1.95
CA ASN A 70 -7.09 -2.56 2.34
C ASN A 70 -6.47 -3.73 1.58
N LEU A 71 -7.18 -4.86 1.46
CA LEU A 71 -6.73 -6.01 0.68
C LEU A 71 -6.49 -5.63 -0.78
N ARG A 72 -7.38 -4.85 -1.38
CA ARG A 72 -7.21 -4.34 -2.75
C ARG A 72 -5.95 -3.49 -2.89
N ILE A 73 -5.73 -2.54 -1.97
CA ILE A 73 -4.57 -1.65 -1.99
C ILE A 73 -3.27 -2.42 -1.76
N GLN A 74 -3.24 -3.37 -0.82
CA GLN A 74 -2.10 -4.23 -0.55
C GLN A 74 -1.69 -5.04 -1.79
N ASN A 75 -2.68 -5.48 -2.58
CA ASN A 75 -2.47 -6.19 -3.83
C ASN A 75 -2.24 -5.28 -5.06
N ASN A 76 -2.13 -3.95 -4.89
CA ASN A 76 -1.99 -2.96 -5.99
C ASN A 76 -3.10 -3.00 -7.04
N MET A 77 -4.29 -3.45 -6.68
CA MET A 77 -5.37 -3.61 -7.65
C MET A 77 -6.24 -2.35 -7.71
N THR A 78 -6.75 -2.01 -8.89
CA THR A 78 -7.80 -1.00 -9.02
C THR A 78 -9.16 -1.64 -8.75
N GLN A 79 -10.17 -0.84 -8.40
CA GLN A 79 -11.54 -1.36 -8.26
C GLN A 79 -12.03 -1.99 -9.58
N GLU A 80 -11.59 -1.45 -10.73
CA GLU A 80 -11.88 -1.98 -12.07
C GLU A 80 -11.31 -3.37 -12.24
N TYR A 81 -10.03 -3.55 -11.88
CA TYR A 81 -9.35 -4.83 -11.99
C TYR A 81 -9.99 -5.92 -11.12
N VAL A 82 -10.35 -5.58 -9.88
CA VAL A 82 -11.06 -6.51 -8.99
C VAL A 82 -12.42 -6.88 -9.57
N ALA A 83 -13.15 -5.91 -10.12
CA ALA A 83 -14.45 -6.13 -10.72
C ALA A 83 -14.37 -7.06 -11.95
N GLU A 84 -13.42 -6.79 -12.85
CA GLU A 84 -13.16 -7.63 -14.02
C GLU A 84 -12.76 -9.06 -13.63
N SER A 85 -11.89 -9.20 -12.63
CA SER A 85 -11.45 -10.51 -12.11
C SER A 85 -12.59 -11.33 -11.50
N LEU A 86 -13.61 -10.66 -10.96
CA LEU A 86 -14.79 -11.29 -10.37
C LEU A 86 -15.97 -11.40 -11.34
N GLY A 87 -15.88 -10.82 -12.55
CA GLY A 87 -17.00 -10.76 -13.49
C GLY A 87 -18.18 -9.91 -13.01
N ILE A 88 -17.91 -8.87 -12.23
CA ILE A 88 -18.90 -7.95 -11.66
C ILE A 88 -18.64 -6.50 -12.12
N THR A 89 -19.50 -5.57 -11.70
CA THR A 89 -19.30 -4.15 -12.01
C THR A 89 -18.37 -3.47 -11.01
N ARG A 90 -17.58 -2.49 -11.48
CA ARG A 90 -16.76 -1.64 -10.62
C ARG A 90 -17.57 -0.89 -9.56
N GLN A 91 -18.82 -0.53 -9.87
CA GLN A 91 -19.76 0.05 -8.91
C GLN A 91 -20.07 -0.89 -7.75
N ALA A 92 -20.20 -2.21 -7.98
CA ALA A 92 -20.40 -3.17 -6.90
C ALA A 92 -19.21 -3.18 -5.92
N VAL A 93 -17.98 -3.22 -6.46
CA VAL A 93 -16.75 -3.13 -5.64
C VAL A 93 -16.69 -1.82 -4.86
N SER A 94 -17.03 -0.69 -5.49
CA SER A 94 -17.07 0.60 -4.81
C SER A 94 -18.05 0.60 -3.63
N LYS A 95 -19.26 0.06 -3.81
CA LYS A 95 -20.27 -0.01 -2.74
C LYS A 95 -19.85 -0.92 -1.59
N TRP A 96 -19.10 -1.97 -1.87
CA TRP A 96 -18.53 -2.83 -0.82
C TRP A 96 -17.46 -2.10 -0.01
N GLU A 97 -16.60 -1.32 -0.68
CA GLU A 97 -15.54 -0.55 -0.03
C GLU A 97 -16.05 0.71 0.70
N THR A 98 -17.23 1.22 0.36
CA THR A 98 -17.88 2.34 1.08
C THR A 98 -18.88 1.88 2.14
N GLY A 99 -19.17 0.58 2.23
CA GLY A 99 -20.13 0.02 3.18
C GLY A 99 -21.60 0.22 2.79
N GLU A 100 -21.87 0.71 1.58
CA GLU A 100 -23.23 0.87 1.04
C GLU A 100 -23.93 -0.46 0.75
N SER A 101 -23.15 -1.53 0.52
CA SER A 101 -23.69 -2.88 0.36
C SER A 101 -22.65 -3.92 0.78
N SER A 102 -23.11 -5.14 1.09
CA SER A 102 -22.22 -6.25 1.45
C SER A 102 -22.03 -7.21 0.28
N PRO A 103 -20.81 -7.73 0.05
CA PRO A 103 -20.60 -8.81 -0.92
C PRO A 103 -21.31 -10.11 -0.47
N SER A 104 -21.71 -10.93 -1.44
CA SER A 104 -22.23 -12.28 -1.16
C SER A 104 -21.11 -13.22 -0.70
N MET A 105 -21.47 -14.37 -0.10
CA MET A 105 -20.50 -15.40 0.27
C MET A 105 -19.67 -15.90 -0.93
N ALA A 106 -20.31 -16.02 -2.10
CA ALA A 106 -19.61 -16.39 -3.33
C ALA A 106 -18.56 -15.33 -3.75
N ASN A 107 -18.90 -14.05 -3.61
CA ASN A 107 -17.99 -12.96 -3.92
C ASN A 107 -16.84 -12.88 -2.90
N LEU A 108 -17.12 -13.14 -1.61
CA LEU A 108 -16.08 -13.23 -0.58
C LEU A 108 -15.10 -14.37 -0.88
N ALA A 109 -15.59 -15.54 -1.26
CA ALA A 109 -14.75 -16.67 -1.66
C ALA A 109 -13.91 -16.34 -2.92
N ALA A 110 -14.47 -15.60 -3.87
CA ALA A 110 -13.75 -15.14 -5.05
C ALA A 110 -12.66 -14.10 -4.70
N LEU A 111 -12.95 -13.17 -3.78
CA LEU A 111 -11.97 -12.20 -3.27
C LEU A 111 -10.83 -12.89 -2.53
N ALA A 112 -11.14 -13.89 -1.70
CA ALA A 112 -10.14 -14.69 -0.99
C ALA A 112 -9.16 -15.36 -1.98
N LYS A 113 -9.68 -15.96 -3.05
CA LYS A 113 -8.88 -16.53 -4.13
C LYS A 113 -8.07 -15.47 -4.87
N LEU A 114 -8.67 -14.33 -5.20
CA LEU A 114 -8.01 -13.24 -5.94
C LEU A 114 -6.84 -12.64 -5.16
N TYR A 115 -6.99 -12.46 -3.84
CA TYR A 115 -5.96 -11.92 -2.97
C TYR A 115 -5.03 -12.97 -2.36
N ASN A 116 -5.24 -14.25 -2.71
CA ASN A 116 -4.47 -15.40 -2.22
C ASN A 116 -4.39 -15.47 -0.68
N ILE A 117 -5.53 -15.27 -0.02
CA ILE A 117 -5.69 -15.40 1.43
C ILE A 117 -6.81 -16.41 1.75
N PRO A 118 -6.78 -17.07 2.92
CA PRO A 118 -7.88 -17.93 3.33
C PRO A 118 -9.15 -17.09 3.53
N LEU A 119 -10.31 -17.66 3.20
CA LEU A 119 -11.60 -16.99 3.34
C LEU A 119 -11.86 -16.61 4.79
N GLU A 120 -11.44 -17.46 5.71
CA GLU A 120 -11.52 -17.28 7.16
C GLU A 120 -10.86 -15.99 7.63
N ASP A 121 -9.81 -15.51 6.97
CA ASP A 121 -9.15 -14.26 7.36
C ASP A 121 -9.98 -13.03 6.95
N ILE A 122 -10.77 -13.13 5.86
CA ILE A 122 -11.77 -12.12 5.52
C ILE A 122 -12.94 -12.18 6.50
N LEU A 123 -13.38 -13.39 6.86
CA LEU A 123 -14.51 -13.61 7.78
C LEU A 123 -14.21 -13.22 9.23
N LYS A 124 -12.99 -13.48 9.74
CA LYS A 124 -12.57 -13.04 11.08
C LYS A 124 -12.62 -11.53 11.23
N GLY A 125 -12.42 -10.79 10.14
CA GLY A 125 -12.62 -9.36 10.11
C GLY A 125 -14.10 -8.92 10.14
N MET A 126 -15.04 -9.83 9.89
CA MET A 126 -16.49 -9.62 10.09
C MET A 126 -16.98 -10.10 11.46
N GLU A 127 -16.45 -11.21 11.96
CA GLU A 127 -16.97 -11.93 13.12
C GLU A 127 -16.30 -11.55 14.45
N TYR A 128 -16.20 -10.27 14.80
CA TYR A 128 -15.98 -9.82 16.18
C TYR A 128 -16.59 -8.42 16.36
#